data_AF-M1UYP7-F1
#
_entry.id   AF-M1UYP7-F1
#
_cell.length_a   1.000
_cell.length_b   1.000
_cell.length_c   1.000
_cell.angle_alpha   90.00
_cell.angle_beta   90.00
_cell.angle_gamma   90.00
#
_symmetry.space_group_name_H-M   'P 1'
#
loop_
_entity.id
_entity.type
_entity.pdbx_description
1 polymer ?
#
loop_
_entity_poly.entity_id
_entity_poly.type
_entity_poly.pdbx_seq_one_letter_code
_entity_poly.pdbx_strand_id
1 'polypeptide(L)'
;MKIAVVAPGRHPIIEPYAGGLEAYCGILVNSLRNRGHEVDLYATAGSEGHVRDFEFPRPDWRFTATEENDHDYPPGHSEQEDRAFARLRAHLEASNYDVVHNNSLHPELLLSQTLPLVTTLHCPPVDRMAAVAPESRSVFTAVSNSTAASWALPGIQVIPNAVDCSVWREGPGGQSAIWFGRIVPEKAPHLAIDACRKAGIPLTIVGRRSSPTYWASEIVPRLGNDVEWIGTLNHTLLAERVGHSRVAVITPEWEEPFGLVSIEAMSCGTPVAAFARGGMADVLDASPCPSVQAGNVEALAQAIRDSRFIDRARVAHYARENYGIAAFLDRYLAVYRKVTAERSDRKKAPVTTGIVSRIAAFAHEEAQP
;
A
#
# COMPACT_ATOMS: atom_id res chain seq x y z
N MET A 1 20.00 2.86 -12.82
CA MET A 1 19.89 3.76 -11.67
C MET A 1 20.15 2.94 -10.42
N LYS A 2 20.77 3.55 -9.43
CA LYS A 2 20.93 3.00 -8.08
C LYS A 2 19.82 3.57 -7.19
N ILE A 3 18.91 2.71 -6.76
CA ILE A 3 17.63 3.09 -6.12
C ILE A 3 17.59 2.48 -4.72
N ALA A 4 17.36 3.32 -3.70
CA ALA A 4 17.03 2.85 -2.36
C ALA A 4 15.50 2.81 -2.23
N VAL A 5 14.92 1.63 -2.03
CA VAL A 5 13.50 1.47 -1.69
C VAL A 5 13.38 1.27 -0.19
N VAL A 6 12.65 2.16 0.48
CA VAL A 6 12.42 2.08 1.92
C VAL A 6 11.00 1.61 2.16
N ALA A 7 10.86 0.42 2.74
CA ALA A 7 9.59 -0.20 3.08
C ALA A 7 9.06 0.26 4.46
N PRO A 8 7.81 -0.10 4.82
CA PRO A 8 7.32 0.07 6.19
C PRO A 8 8.15 -0.71 7.21
N GLY A 9 8.17 -0.21 8.45
CA GLY A 9 8.92 -0.80 9.56
C GLY A 9 8.22 -1.96 10.28
N ARG A 10 6.93 -2.20 10.02
CA ARG A 10 6.10 -3.13 10.80
C ARG A 10 6.24 -4.60 10.41
N HIS A 11 6.07 -4.93 9.13
CA HIS A 11 6.00 -6.31 8.65
C HIS A 11 7.10 -6.61 7.63
N PRO A 12 7.63 -7.84 7.58
CA PRO A 12 8.62 -8.21 6.58
C PRO A 12 8.03 -8.22 5.16
N ILE A 13 8.84 -7.81 4.19
CA ILE A 13 8.54 -7.88 2.76
C ILE A 13 8.87 -9.29 2.26
N ILE A 14 7.92 -10.20 2.43
CA ILE A 14 8.03 -11.61 2.01
C ILE A 14 6.63 -12.22 1.84
N GLU A 15 6.49 -13.19 0.93
CA GLU A 15 5.23 -13.93 0.78
C GLU A 15 5.05 -15.01 1.86
N PRO A 16 3.81 -15.27 2.31
CA PRO A 16 2.59 -14.50 2.03
C PRO A 16 2.64 -13.11 2.69
N TYR A 17 2.38 -12.06 1.91
CA TYR A 17 2.50 -10.69 2.39
C TYR A 17 1.50 -10.37 3.51
N ALA A 18 1.94 -9.54 4.46
CA ALA A 18 1.11 -9.08 5.58
C ALA A 18 -0.07 -8.20 5.13
N GLY A 19 0.14 -7.40 4.08
CA GLY A 19 -0.84 -6.47 3.54
C GLY A 19 -0.44 -5.95 2.16
N GLY A 20 -1.28 -5.05 1.63
CA GLY A 20 -1.09 -4.49 0.29
C GLY A 20 0.16 -3.61 0.17
N LEU A 21 0.63 -3.03 1.28
CA LEU A 21 1.83 -2.20 1.26
C LEU A 21 3.11 -3.04 1.18
N GLU A 22 3.13 -4.17 1.87
CA GLU A 22 4.22 -5.15 1.77
C GLU A 22 4.26 -5.77 0.37
N ALA A 23 3.09 -6.15 -0.17
CA ALA A 23 2.94 -6.65 -1.53
C ALA A 23 3.44 -5.62 -2.56
N TYR A 24 3.03 -4.35 -2.43
CA TYR A 24 3.48 -3.26 -3.28
C TYR A 24 5.01 -3.14 -3.29
N CYS A 25 5.65 -3.13 -2.11
CA CYS A 25 7.10 -2.97 -2.02
C CYS A 25 7.84 -4.17 -2.64
N GLY A 26 7.37 -5.40 -2.38
CA GLY A 26 7.93 -6.61 -2.98
C GLY A 26 7.85 -6.59 -4.50
N ILE A 27 6.66 -6.27 -5.04
CA ILE A 27 6.42 -6.16 -6.49
C ILE A 27 7.28 -5.06 -7.11
N LEU A 28 7.33 -3.87 -6.51
CA LEU A 28 8.13 -2.74 -7.00
C LEU A 28 9.62 -3.10 -7.07
N VAL A 29 10.18 -3.63 -5.99
CA VAL A 29 11.60 -3.98 -5.90
C VAL A 29 11.97 -5.04 -6.94
N ASN A 30 11.21 -6.12 -7.01
CA ASN A 30 11.45 -7.19 -7.97
C ASN A 30 11.32 -6.68 -9.42
N SER A 31 10.32 -5.86 -9.68
CA SER A 31 10.09 -5.28 -11.01
C SER A 31 11.20 -4.32 -11.43
N LEU A 32 11.70 -3.47 -10.54
CA LEU A 32 12.83 -2.58 -10.81
C LEU A 32 14.14 -3.37 -11.05
N ARG A 33 14.40 -4.40 -10.25
CA ARG A 33 15.56 -5.31 -10.44
C ARG A 33 15.48 -6.04 -11.78
N ASN A 34 14.30 -6.54 -12.15
CA ASN A 34 14.06 -7.19 -13.45
C ASN A 34 14.24 -6.23 -14.64
N ARG A 35 14.02 -4.93 -14.46
CA ARG A 35 14.35 -3.88 -15.45
C ARG A 35 15.84 -3.49 -15.47
N GLY A 36 16.69 -4.19 -14.70
CA GLY A 36 18.15 -4.00 -14.68
C GLY A 36 18.63 -2.83 -13.81
N HIS A 37 17.81 -2.37 -12.85
CA HIS A 37 18.24 -1.36 -11.88
C HIS A 37 18.93 -2.00 -10.66
N GLU A 38 19.88 -1.29 -10.08
CA GLU A 38 20.50 -1.64 -8.79
C GLU A 38 19.56 -1.15 -7.69
N VAL A 39 18.94 -2.09 -6.95
CA VAL A 39 17.90 -1.76 -5.97
C VAL A 39 18.24 -2.36 -4.63
N ASP A 40 18.48 -1.49 -3.66
CA ASP A 40 18.62 -1.83 -2.25
C ASP A 40 17.27 -1.65 -1.56
N LEU A 41 16.81 -2.72 -0.89
CA LEU A 41 15.60 -2.70 -0.09
C LEU A 41 15.97 -2.51 1.39
N TYR A 42 15.45 -1.47 2.01
CA TYR A 42 15.54 -1.23 3.45
C TYR A 42 14.18 -1.55 4.07
N ALA A 43 14.14 -2.57 4.93
CA ALA A 43 12.89 -3.16 5.39
C ALA A 43 13.05 -3.82 6.77
N THR A 44 11.93 -4.23 7.35
CA THR A 44 11.88 -4.98 8.60
C THR A 44 12.68 -6.27 8.51
N ALA A 45 13.31 -6.66 9.62
CA ALA A 45 14.09 -7.88 9.75
C ALA A 45 13.34 -9.08 9.17
N GLY A 46 14.06 -9.95 8.46
CA GLY A 46 13.52 -11.14 7.79
C GLY A 46 12.66 -10.87 6.54
N SER A 47 12.72 -9.67 5.96
CA SER A 47 12.30 -9.41 4.58
C SER A 47 13.20 -10.14 3.58
N GLU A 48 12.70 -10.46 2.39
CA GLU A 48 13.51 -11.11 1.36
C GLU A 48 14.41 -10.10 0.62
N GLY A 49 15.72 -10.38 0.54
CA GLY A 49 16.66 -9.57 -0.26
C GLY A 49 16.84 -8.12 0.20
N HIS A 50 16.65 -7.83 1.49
CA HIS A 50 16.87 -6.51 2.11
C HIS A 50 18.30 -6.34 2.64
N VAL A 51 18.72 -5.09 2.84
CA VAL A 51 20.01 -4.71 3.41
C VAL A 51 19.98 -4.93 4.93
N ARG A 52 20.58 -6.05 5.37
CA ARG A 52 20.57 -6.50 6.78
C ARG A 52 21.17 -5.51 7.75
N ASP A 53 22.22 -4.79 7.35
CA ASP A 53 22.88 -3.83 8.23
C ASP A 53 21.90 -2.75 8.70
N PHE A 54 20.86 -2.42 7.93
CA PHE A 54 19.90 -1.36 8.23
C PHE A 54 18.47 -1.90 8.35
N GLU A 55 18.31 -3.14 8.80
CA GLU A 55 16.99 -3.73 9.01
C GLU A 55 16.21 -3.06 10.16
N PHE A 56 14.89 -2.94 9.99
CA PHE A 56 14.02 -2.40 11.04
C PHE A 56 13.66 -3.51 12.05
N PRO A 57 13.57 -3.18 13.36
CA PRO A 57 13.16 -4.15 14.37
C PRO A 57 11.72 -4.61 14.11
N ARG A 58 11.41 -5.87 14.43
CA ARG A 58 10.02 -6.36 14.41
C ARG A 58 9.28 -5.94 15.67
N PRO A 59 7.99 -5.55 15.57
CA PRO A 59 7.13 -5.46 16.75
C PRO A 59 7.09 -6.81 17.48
N ASP A 60 7.27 -6.76 18.80
CA ASP A 60 7.27 -7.94 19.65
C ASP A 60 6.09 -7.90 20.62
N TRP A 61 5.03 -8.63 20.26
CA TRP A 61 3.78 -8.70 21.02
C TRP A 61 3.75 -9.84 22.05
N ARG A 62 4.87 -10.52 22.33
CA ARG A 62 4.90 -11.72 23.20
C ARG A 62 4.23 -11.51 24.57
N PHE A 63 4.28 -10.30 25.12
CA PHE A 63 3.70 -9.96 26.42
C PHE A 63 2.32 -9.29 26.34
N THR A 64 1.87 -8.89 25.14
CA THR A 64 0.61 -8.16 24.88
C THR A 64 -0.13 -8.73 23.66
N ALA A 65 -0.08 -10.06 23.48
CA ALA A 65 -0.55 -10.72 22.26
C ALA A 65 -2.05 -10.50 21.95
N THR A 66 -2.87 -10.24 22.97
CA THR A 66 -4.30 -9.92 22.80
C THR A 66 -4.54 -8.53 22.21
N GLU A 67 -3.54 -7.65 22.29
CA GLU A 67 -3.57 -6.27 21.79
C GLU A 67 -2.97 -6.15 20.39
N GLU A 68 -2.40 -7.24 19.86
CA GLU A 68 -1.74 -7.27 18.55
C GLU A 68 -2.69 -6.76 17.45
N ASN A 69 -2.24 -5.71 16.77
CA ASN A 69 -2.96 -5.10 15.66
C ASN A 69 -1.99 -4.40 14.69
N ASP A 70 -2.53 -3.87 13.59
CA ASP A 70 -1.75 -3.22 12.52
C ASP A 70 -1.59 -1.69 12.70
N HIS A 71 -2.18 -1.10 13.73
CA HIS A 71 -2.22 0.36 13.97
C HIS A 71 -1.28 0.78 15.11
N ASP A 72 -1.25 0.03 16.21
CA ASP A 72 -0.49 0.35 17.42
C ASP A 72 0.84 -0.39 17.48
N TYR A 73 1.72 0.02 18.38
CA TYR A 73 2.97 -0.68 18.66
C TYR A 73 3.04 -1.12 20.12
N PRO A 74 3.74 -2.23 20.43
CA PRO A 74 3.99 -2.61 21.81
C PRO A 74 4.89 -1.55 22.48
N PRO A 75 4.82 -1.39 23.81
CA PRO A 75 5.61 -0.39 24.53
C PRO A 75 7.11 -0.45 24.19
N GLY A 76 7.71 0.70 23.91
CA GLY A 76 9.14 0.82 23.61
C GLY A 76 9.54 0.51 22.16
N HIS A 77 8.60 0.12 21.29
CA HIS A 77 8.92 -0.18 19.89
C HIS A 77 9.05 1.09 19.04
N SER A 78 8.23 2.12 19.27
CA SER A 78 8.31 3.38 18.54
C SER A 78 9.70 4.03 18.65
N GLU A 79 10.34 4.02 19.82
CA GLU A 79 11.69 4.56 20.00
C GLU A 79 12.78 3.71 19.32
N GLN A 80 12.53 2.40 19.13
CA GLN A 80 13.42 1.54 18.37
C GLN A 80 13.29 1.82 16.86
N GLU A 81 12.05 1.96 16.38
CA GLU A 81 11.75 2.33 14.99
C GLU A 81 12.34 3.71 14.66
N ASP A 82 12.11 4.73 15.50
CA ASP A 82 12.64 6.09 15.33
C ASP A 82 14.19 6.07 15.18
N ARG A 83 14.89 5.32 16.05
CA ARG A 83 16.36 5.18 15.97
C ARG A 83 16.81 4.47 14.71
N ALA A 84 16.08 3.44 14.27
CA ALA A 84 16.41 2.69 13.06
C ALA A 84 16.26 3.58 11.81
N PHE A 85 15.17 4.35 11.72
CA PHE A 85 14.97 5.31 10.63
C PHE A 85 15.97 6.46 10.66
N ALA A 86 16.33 6.99 11.84
CA ALA A 86 17.32 8.07 11.93
C ALA A 86 18.70 7.61 11.45
N ARG A 87 19.10 6.39 11.85
CA ARG A 87 20.31 5.74 11.36
C ARG A 87 20.26 5.50 9.85
N LEU A 88 19.12 5.06 9.32
CA LEU A 88 18.95 4.88 7.88
C LEU A 88 19.06 6.20 7.12
N ARG A 89 18.41 7.28 7.60
CA ARG A 89 18.52 8.60 6.98
C ARG A 89 19.97 9.04 6.86
N ALA A 90 20.74 8.97 7.95
CA ALA A 90 22.15 9.35 7.96
C ALA A 90 22.97 8.53 6.95
N HIS A 91 22.71 7.23 6.84
CA HIS A 91 23.35 6.36 5.85
C HIS A 91 22.99 6.74 4.41
N LEU A 92 21.71 6.97 4.12
CA LEU A 92 21.23 7.34 2.79
C LEU A 92 21.79 8.70 2.35
N GLU A 93 21.88 9.68 3.27
CA GLU A 93 22.44 11.00 3.00
C GLU A 93 23.94 10.96 2.70
N ALA A 94 24.67 10.01 3.28
CA ALA A 94 26.07 9.74 2.99
C ALA A 94 26.29 8.88 1.74
N SER A 95 25.22 8.32 1.16
CA SER A 95 25.28 7.38 0.04
C SER A 95 25.06 8.05 -1.32
N ASN A 96 25.40 7.33 -2.39
CA ASN A 96 25.34 7.82 -3.77
C ASN A 96 24.11 7.31 -4.56
N TYR A 97 22.95 7.20 -3.90
CA TYR A 97 21.70 6.82 -4.59
C TYR A 97 21.25 7.90 -5.59
N ASP A 98 20.75 7.46 -6.74
CA ASP A 98 20.11 8.33 -7.72
C ASP A 98 18.73 8.79 -7.22
N VAL A 99 18.02 7.89 -6.55
CA VAL A 99 16.68 8.09 -5.96
C VAL A 99 16.55 7.30 -4.66
N VAL A 100 15.92 7.91 -3.67
CA VAL A 100 15.37 7.23 -2.49
C VAL A 100 13.85 7.23 -2.60
N HIS A 101 13.25 6.05 -2.71
CA HIS A 101 11.80 5.89 -2.77
C HIS A 101 11.27 5.43 -1.41
N ASN A 102 10.73 6.37 -0.66
CA ASN A 102 10.09 6.15 0.62
C ASN A 102 8.65 5.63 0.44
N ASN A 103 8.39 4.46 1.02
CA ASN A 103 7.07 3.84 1.15
C ASN A 103 6.75 3.56 2.62
N SER A 104 7.57 4.06 3.55
CA SER A 104 7.32 3.89 4.98
C SER A 104 6.27 4.88 5.48
N LEU A 105 5.63 4.54 6.60
CA LEU A 105 4.70 5.41 7.31
C LEU A 105 5.41 6.23 8.41
N HIS A 106 6.69 6.54 8.20
CA HIS A 106 7.56 7.16 9.19
C HIS A 106 8.04 8.56 8.74
N PRO A 107 8.03 9.59 9.62
CA PRO A 107 8.36 10.97 9.24
C PRO A 107 9.84 11.20 8.91
N GLU A 108 10.74 10.39 9.47
CA GLU A 108 12.18 10.70 9.52
C GLU A 108 12.81 11.04 8.16
N LEU A 109 12.48 10.30 7.09
CA LEU A 109 13.05 10.57 5.77
C LEU A 109 12.59 11.91 5.19
N LEU A 110 11.38 12.36 5.53
CA LEU A 110 10.83 13.62 5.08
C LEU A 110 11.57 14.83 5.64
N LEU A 111 12.30 14.66 6.75
CA LEU A 111 13.15 15.68 7.37
C LEU A 111 14.42 15.95 6.56
N SER A 112 14.80 15.07 5.64
CA SER A 112 16.00 15.27 4.82
C SER A 112 15.80 16.40 3.81
N GLN A 113 16.83 17.24 3.69
CA GLN A 113 16.86 18.34 2.72
C GLN A 113 17.79 18.06 1.51
N THR A 114 18.46 16.91 1.51
CA THR A 114 19.53 16.56 0.56
C THR A 114 19.24 15.29 -0.24
N LEU A 115 18.38 14.40 0.26
CA LEU A 115 18.02 13.17 -0.43
C LEU A 115 17.23 13.43 -1.73
N PRO A 116 17.50 12.67 -2.81
CA PRO A 116 16.64 12.62 -4.00
C PRO A 116 15.36 11.81 -3.68
N LEU A 117 14.49 12.38 -2.85
CA LEU A 117 13.40 11.66 -2.20
C LEU A 117 12.12 11.67 -3.06
N VAL A 118 11.57 10.48 -3.28
CA VAL A 118 10.18 10.26 -3.74
C VAL A 118 9.44 9.62 -2.59
N THR A 119 8.25 10.09 -2.24
CA THR A 119 7.40 9.45 -1.21
C THR A 119 6.05 9.09 -1.79
N THR A 120 5.69 7.81 -1.71
CA THR A 120 4.36 7.36 -2.11
C THR A 120 3.45 7.30 -0.88
N LEU A 121 2.31 7.98 -1.00
CA LEU A 121 1.25 8.04 0.01
C LEU A 121 0.30 6.87 -0.22
N HIS A 122 0.27 5.95 0.74
CA HIS A 122 -0.43 4.65 0.63
C HIS A 122 -1.71 4.56 1.46
N CYS A 123 -1.91 5.50 2.38
CA CYS A 123 -3.07 5.57 3.27
C CYS A 123 -3.42 7.05 3.53
N PRO A 124 -4.55 7.37 4.19
CA PRO A 124 -4.83 8.72 4.67
C PRO A 124 -3.69 9.28 5.56
N PRO A 125 -3.68 10.60 5.82
CA PRO A 125 -2.62 11.25 6.59
C PRO A 125 -2.31 10.54 7.91
N VAL A 126 -1.04 10.22 8.11
CA VAL A 126 -0.49 9.75 9.38
C VAL A 126 0.05 10.95 10.13
N ASP A 127 -0.46 11.25 11.33
CA ASP A 127 -0.22 12.51 12.06
C ASP A 127 1.25 12.97 12.05
N ARG A 128 2.18 12.09 12.43
CA ARG A 128 3.61 12.41 12.49
C ARG A 128 4.19 12.77 11.11
N MET A 129 3.76 12.10 10.05
CA MET A 129 4.19 12.42 8.68
C MET A 129 3.51 13.68 8.16
N ALA A 130 2.21 13.84 8.41
CA ALA A 130 1.43 14.99 7.98
C ALA A 130 1.98 16.30 8.56
N ALA A 131 2.51 16.25 9.78
CA ALA A 131 3.15 17.40 10.43
C ALA A 131 4.43 17.90 9.72
N VAL A 132 5.14 17.03 8.99
CA VAL A 132 6.44 17.37 8.37
C VAL A 132 6.40 17.37 6.84
N ALA A 133 5.42 16.71 6.23
CA ALA A 133 5.30 16.60 4.78
C ALA A 133 5.23 17.96 4.04
N PRO A 134 4.54 19.00 4.54
CA PRO A 134 4.50 20.31 3.88
C PRO A 134 5.86 21.00 3.74
N GLU A 135 6.80 20.71 4.64
CA GLU A 135 8.15 21.29 4.66
C GLU A 135 9.18 20.38 3.96
N SER A 136 8.77 19.19 3.55
CA SER A 136 9.64 18.22 2.92
C SER A 136 9.97 18.61 1.48
N ARG A 137 11.17 18.26 1.03
CA ARG A 137 11.59 18.38 -0.38
C ARG A 137 11.20 17.15 -1.22
N SER A 138 10.47 16.21 -0.65
CA SER A 138 10.04 15.00 -1.33
C SER A 138 9.16 15.31 -2.54
N VAL A 139 9.34 14.55 -3.62
CA VAL A 139 8.33 14.46 -4.67
C VAL A 139 7.27 13.45 -4.20
N PHE A 140 6.06 13.94 -3.95
CA PHE A 140 4.96 13.11 -3.48
C PHE A 140 4.20 12.47 -4.62
N THR A 141 3.94 11.16 -4.49
CA THR A 141 2.98 10.43 -5.31
C THR A 141 1.88 9.85 -4.43
N ALA A 142 0.70 9.59 -4.99
CA ALA A 142 -0.39 8.92 -4.27
C ALA A 142 -0.98 7.79 -5.11
N VAL A 143 -1.48 6.76 -4.43
CA VAL A 143 -2.04 5.57 -5.08
C VAL A 143 -3.41 5.80 -5.72
N SER A 144 -4.13 6.86 -5.36
CA SER A 144 -5.44 7.22 -5.91
C SER A 144 -5.70 8.73 -5.81
N ASN A 145 -6.76 9.21 -6.48
CA ASN A 145 -7.18 10.60 -6.34
C ASN A 145 -7.72 10.86 -4.93
N SER A 146 -8.45 9.90 -4.36
CA SER A 146 -8.95 9.99 -2.98
C SER A 146 -7.79 10.13 -1.96
N THR A 147 -6.72 9.35 -2.09
CA THR A 147 -5.54 9.48 -1.22
C THR A 147 -4.80 10.80 -1.46
N ALA A 148 -4.67 11.25 -2.71
CA ALA A 148 -4.05 12.56 -2.98
C ALA A 148 -4.85 13.70 -2.32
N ALA A 149 -6.18 13.66 -2.43
CA ALA A 149 -7.07 14.65 -1.86
C ALA A 149 -7.03 14.69 -0.33
N SER A 150 -6.91 13.52 0.34
CA SER A 150 -6.89 13.46 1.80
C SER A 150 -5.62 14.06 2.42
N TRP A 151 -4.50 14.04 1.70
CA TRP A 151 -3.25 14.67 2.15
C TRP A 151 -3.17 16.17 1.87
N ALA A 152 -3.92 16.67 0.89
CA ALA A 152 -3.99 18.10 0.54
C ALA A 152 -2.61 18.77 0.32
N LEU A 153 -1.58 18.02 -0.10
CA LEU A 153 -0.28 18.58 -0.46
C LEU A 153 -0.29 19.05 -1.92
N PRO A 154 0.42 20.15 -2.24
CA PRO A 154 0.52 20.64 -3.60
C PRO A 154 1.35 19.68 -4.47
N GLY A 155 0.95 19.51 -5.74
CA GLY A 155 1.76 18.82 -6.73
C GLY A 155 1.89 17.30 -6.56
N ILE A 156 1.02 16.66 -5.77
CA ILE A 156 0.95 15.19 -5.69
C ILE A 156 0.64 14.63 -7.08
N GLN A 157 1.49 13.72 -7.56
CA GLN A 157 1.21 12.94 -8.77
C GLN A 157 0.48 11.64 -8.41
N VAL A 158 -0.69 11.41 -8.99
CA VAL A 158 -1.40 10.13 -8.81
C VAL A 158 -0.78 9.06 -9.70
N ILE A 159 -0.27 7.99 -9.09
CA ILE A 159 0.20 6.79 -9.77
C ILE A 159 -0.59 5.61 -9.17
N PRO A 160 -1.62 5.12 -9.89
CA PRO A 160 -2.38 3.96 -9.44
C PRO A 160 -1.48 2.77 -9.16
N ASN A 161 -1.83 1.98 -8.15
CA ASN A 161 -1.16 0.70 -7.92
C ASN A 161 -1.29 -0.22 -9.13
N ALA A 162 -0.45 -1.23 -9.15
CA ALA A 162 -0.38 -2.16 -10.26
C ALA A 162 -0.46 -3.62 -9.82
N VAL A 163 -0.73 -4.46 -10.81
CA VAL A 163 -0.84 -5.89 -10.67
C VAL A 163 0.13 -6.57 -11.63
N ASP A 164 0.85 -7.56 -11.11
CA ASP A 164 1.66 -8.45 -11.94
C ASP A 164 0.76 -9.46 -12.66
N CYS A 165 0.41 -9.15 -13.90
CA CYS A 165 -0.46 -9.98 -14.74
C CYS A 165 0.20 -11.33 -15.11
N SER A 166 1.49 -11.52 -14.83
CA SER A 166 2.17 -12.80 -15.00
C SER A 166 1.90 -13.76 -13.82
N VAL A 167 1.47 -13.24 -12.68
CA VAL A 167 1.01 -13.99 -11.49
C VAL A 167 -0.51 -14.06 -11.47
N TRP A 168 -1.18 -12.90 -11.55
CA TRP A 168 -2.64 -12.77 -11.55
C TRP A 168 -3.23 -13.00 -12.93
N ARG A 169 -3.19 -14.26 -13.37
CA ARG A 169 -3.65 -14.70 -14.70
C ARG A 169 -5.14 -14.98 -14.72
N GLU A 170 -5.73 -14.84 -15.90
CA GLU A 170 -7.11 -15.25 -16.17
C GLU A 170 -7.37 -16.68 -15.71
N GLY A 171 -8.42 -16.85 -14.91
CA GLY A 171 -8.89 -18.14 -14.45
C GLY A 171 -10.24 -18.53 -15.07
N PRO A 172 -10.63 -19.81 -14.95
CA PRO A 172 -11.83 -20.36 -15.59
C PRO A 172 -13.15 -19.84 -15.01
N GLY A 173 -13.11 -19.17 -13.86
CA GLY A 173 -14.28 -18.84 -13.06
C GLY A 173 -14.78 -20.03 -12.27
N GLY A 174 -15.85 -19.82 -11.51
CA GLY A 174 -16.46 -20.86 -10.69
C GLY A 174 -17.84 -20.46 -10.17
N GLN A 175 -18.24 -21.08 -9.06
CA GLN A 175 -19.59 -20.93 -8.51
C GLN A 175 -19.63 -20.20 -7.16
N SER A 176 -18.53 -20.22 -6.40
CA SER A 176 -18.42 -19.56 -5.09
C SER A 176 -17.87 -18.15 -5.20
N ALA A 177 -18.17 -17.35 -4.18
CA ALA A 177 -17.55 -16.06 -3.95
C ALA A 177 -16.22 -16.24 -3.20
N ILE A 178 -15.32 -15.27 -3.35
CA ILE A 178 -14.10 -15.16 -2.56
C ILE A 178 -14.01 -13.78 -1.92
N TRP A 179 -13.54 -13.74 -0.69
CA TRP A 179 -13.09 -12.52 -0.04
C TRP A 179 -11.63 -12.72 0.34
N PHE A 180 -10.78 -11.72 0.13
CA PHE A 180 -9.39 -11.81 0.55
C PHE A 180 -8.80 -10.50 1.03
N GLY A 181 -7.97 -10.59 2.06
CA GLY A 181 -7.35 -9.44 2.72
C GLY A 181 -7.14 -9.63 4.22
N ARG A 182 -6.75 -8.56 4.91
CA ARG A 182 -6.59 -8.56 6.37
C ARG A 182 -7.96 -8.70 7.05
N ILE A 183 -8.10 -9.69 7.93
CA ILE A 183 -9.35 -9.89 8.69
C ILE A 183 -9.34 -8.95 9.90
N VAL A 184 -9.92 -7.77 9.70
CA VAL A 184 -9.99 -6.66 10.65
C VAL A 184 -11.32 -5.91 10.48
N PRO A 185 -11.78 -5.13 11.48
CA PRO A 185 -13.03 -4.36 11.39
C PRO A 185 -13.09 -3.47 10.15
N GLU A 186 -12.03 -2.72 9.84
CA GLU A 186 -12.03 -1.75 8.72
C GLU A 186 -12.21 -2.38 7.32
N LYS A 187 -11.98 -3.70 7.19
CA LYS A 187 -12.17 -4.47 5.94
C LYS A 187 -13.48 -5.28 5.93
N ALA A 188 -14.16 -5.33 7.08
CA ALA A 188 -15.49 -5.88 7.31
C ALA A 188 -15.87 -7.18 6.58
N PRO A 189 -15.07 -8.27 6.64
CA PRO A 189 -15.47 -9.56 6.03
C PRO A 189 -16.82 -10.09 6.54
N HIS A 190 -17.29 -9.69 7.72
CA HIS A 190 -18.63 -10.03 8.22
C HIS A 190 -19.75 -9.56 7.28
N LEU A 191 -19.59 -8.39 6.65
CA LEU A 191 -20.55 -7.87 5.65
C LEU A 191 -20.50 -8.67 4.35
N ALA A 192 -19.32 -9.17 3.96
CA ALA A 192 -19.20 -10.07 2.81
C ALA A 192 -19.92 -11.40 3.07
N ILE A 193 -19.80 -11.96 4.28
CA ILE A 193 -20.55 -13.15 4.69
C ILE A 193 -22.06 -12.91 4.59
N ASP A 194 -22.54 -11.81 5.15
CA ASP A 194 -23.98 -11.51 5.19
C ASP A 194 -24.54 -11.28 3.77
N ALA A 195 -23.79 -10.62 2.90
CA ALA A 195 -24.17 -10.42 1.51
C ALA A 195 -24.17 -11.74 0.71
N CYS A 196 -23.16 -12.60 0.88
CA CYS A 196 -23.08 -13.91 0.24
C CYS A 196 -24.24 -14.84 0.65
N ARG A 197 -24.59 -14.84 1.94
CA ARG A 197 -25.76 -15.58 2.45
C ARG A 197 -27.06 -15.12 1.82
N LYS A 198 -27.27 -13.80 1.75
CA LYS A 198 -28.42 -13.21 1.05
C LYS A 198 -28.43 -13.51 -0.45
N ALA A 199 -27.25 -13.63 -1.05
CA ALA A 199 -27.09 -14.02 -2.44
C ALA A 199 -27.29 -15.52 -2.70
N GLY A 200 -27.25 -16.35 -1.65
CA GLY A 200 -27.28 -17.82 -1.77
C GLY A 200 -26.00 -18.39 -2.41
N ILE A 201 -24.86 -17.71 -2.23
CA ILE A 201 -23.57 -18.08 -2.84
C ILE A 201 -22.56 -18.37 -1.72
N PRO A 202 -21.93 -19.56 -1.69
CA PRO A 202 -20.90 -19.88 -0.71
C PRO A 202 -19.70 -18.94 -0.79
N LEU A 203 -19.03 -18.70 0.34
CA LEU A 203 -17.90 -17.77 0.45
C LEU A 203 -16.65 -18.46 1.01
N THR A 204 -15.54 -18.34 0.28
CA THR A 204 -14.21 -18.67 0.81
C THR A 204 -13.52 -17.37 1.25
N ILE A 205 -13.00 -17.34 2.48
CA ILE A 205 -12.25 -16.22 3.06
C ILE A 205 -10.76 -16.58 3.09
N VAL A 206 -9.92 -15.75 2.49
CA VAL A 206 -8.46 -15.91 2.50
C VAL A 206 -7.80 -14.69 3.14
N GLY A 207 -7.02 -14.88 4.20
CA GLY A 207 -6.44 -13.74 4.88
C GLY A 207 -5.84 -14.03 6.24
N ARG A 208 -4.97 -13.11 6.67
CA ARG A 208 -4.38 -13.13 8.02
C ARG A 208 -5.36 -12.54 9.03
N ARG A 209 -5.49 -13.21 10.17
CA ARG A 209 -6.20 -12.72 11.36
C ARG A 209 -5.37 -11.64 12.01
N SER A 210 -5.71 -10.37 11.77
CA SER A 210 -4.92 -9.23 12.27
C SER A 210 -5.65 -8.45 13.38
N SER A 211 -6.75 -9.02 13.88
CA SER A 211 -7.46 -8.57 15.08
C SER A 211 -8.06 -9.81 15.78
N PRO A 212 -7.43 -10.32 16.86
CA PRO A 212 -7.92 -11.50 17.56
C PRO A 212 -9.35 -11.36 18.08
N THR A 213 -9.69 -10.18 18.62
CA THR A 213 -11.03 -9.87 19.15
C THR A 213 -12.09 -9.92 18.05
N TYR A 214 -11.86 -9.19 16.95
CA TYR A 214 -12.81 -9.17 15.82
C TYR A 214 -12.96 -10.55 15.17
N TRP A 215 -11.86 -11.30 15.04
CA TRP A 215 -11.92 -12.69 14.56
C TRP A 215 -12.86 -13.55 15.42
N ALA A 216 -12.69 -13.51 16.74
CA ALA A 216 -13.47 -14.31 17.66
C ALA A 216 -14.95 -13.88 17.75
N SER A 217 -15.23 -12.58 17.70
CA SER A 217 -16.60 -12.05 17.88
C SER A 217 -17.42 -12.02 16.59
N GLU A 218 -16.82 -11.64 15.46
CA GLU A 218 -17.56 -11.39 14.23
C GLU A 218 -17.43 -12.50 13.18
N ILE A 219 -16.28 -13.18 13.12
CA ILE A 219 -16.00 -14.12 12.03
C ILE A 219 -16.25 -15.57 12.44
N VAL A 220 -15.69 -16.01 13.57
CA VAL A 220 -15.85 -17.40 14.06
C VAL A 220 -17.33 -17.82 14.16
N PRO A 221 -18.25 -17.01 14.73
CA PRO A 221 -19.66 -17.40 14.84
C PRO A 221 -20.37 -17.50 13.49
N ARG A 222 -19.77 -16.94 12.42
CA ARG A 222 -20.33 -16.93 11.07
C ARG A 222 -19.72 -17.99 10.15
N LEU A 223 -18.70 -18.73 10.58
CA LEU A 223 -18.17 -19.86 9.79
C LEU A 223 -19.16 -21.04 9.81
N GLY A 224 -19.20 -21.82 8.73
CA GLY A 224 -20.14 -22.92 8.58
C GLY A 224 -20.03 -23.62 7.23
N ASN A 225 -21.05 -24.39 6.85
CA ASN A 225 -21.05 -25.14 5.59
C ASN A 225 -21.04 -24.24 4.34
N ASP A 226 -21.46 -22.98 4.49
CA ASP A 226 -21.55 -21.98 3.43
C ASP A 226 -20.37 -20.98 3.44
N VAL A 227 -19.58 -20.94 4.51
CA VAL A 227 -18.48 -19.99 4.70
C VAL A 227 -17.28 -20.68 5.34
N GLU A 228 -16.16 -20.68 4.63
CA GLU A 228 -14.89 -21.23 5.13
C GLU A 228 -13.79 -20.16 5.19
N TRP A 229 -12.83 -20.35 6.11
CA TRP A 229 -11.57 -19.61 6.14
C TRP A 229 -10.42 -20.59 5.96
N ILE A 230 -9.55 -20.32 4.98
CA ILE A 230 -8.47 -21.24 4.60
C ILE A 230 -7.07 -20.70 4.95
N GLY A 231 -6.99 -19.69 5.81
CA GLY A 231 -5.72 -19.08 6.19
C GLY A 231 -5.16 -18.12 5.16
N THR A 232 -3.84 -18.01 5.10
CA THR A 232 -3.10 -17.15 4.17
C THR A 232 -2.53 -17.96 3.02
N LEU A 233 -2.56 -17.40 1.81
CA LEU A 233 -1.94 -17.98 0.63
C LEU A 233 -0.85 -17.05 0.09
N ASN A 234 0.17 -17.64 -0.53
CA ASN A 234 1.10 -16.90 -1.38
C ASN A 234 0.36 -16.41 -2.64
N HIS A 235 0.94 -15.46 -3.40
CA HIS A 235 0.19 -14.84 -4.49
C HIS A 235 -0.17 -15.81 -5.61
N THR A 236 0.68 -16.81 -5.88
CA THR A 236 0.38 -17.81 -6.93
C THR A 236 -0.86 -18.62 -6.58
N LEU A 237 -0.93 -19.16 -5.36
CA LEU A 237 -2.07 -19.94 -4.89
C LEU A 237 -3.32 -19.07 -4.69
N LEU A 238 -3.14 -17.83 -4.24
CA LEU A 238 -4.25 -16.88 -4.11
C LEU A 238 -4.84 -16.52 -5.47
N ALA A 239 -4.00 -16.19 -6.47
CA ALA A 239 -4.42 -15.90 -7.83
C ALA A 239 -5.18 -17.08 -8.46
N GLU A 240 -4.69 -18.32 -8.24
CA GLU A 240 -5.41 -19.51 -8.68
C GLU A 240 -6.81 -19.58 -8.07
N ARG A 241 -6.93 -19.41 -6.73
CA ARG A 241 -8.23 -19.44 -6.04
C ARG A 241 -9.16 -18.33 -6.50
N VAL A 242 -8.65 -17.11 -6.66
CA VAL A 242 -9.41 -15.96 -7.15
C VAL A 242 -9.87 -16.20 -8.59
N GLY A 243 -9.03 -16.77 -9.45
CA GLY A 243 -9.38 -17.12 -10.83
C GLY A 243 -10.44 -18.24 -10.95
N HIS A 244 -10.56 -19.11 -9.95
CA HIS A 244 -11.61 -20.13 -9.84
C HIS A 244 -12.88 -19.63 -9.14
N SER A 245 -12.93 -18.35 -8.77
CA SER A 245 -14.08 -17.77 -8.10
C SER A 245 -15.04 -17.13 -9.10
N ARG A 246 -16.33 -17.15 -8.75
CA ARG A 246 -17.38 -16.46 -9.50
C ARG A 246 -17.24 -14.95 -9.40
N VAL A 247 -16.98 -14.46 -8.19
CA VAL A 247 -16.96 -13.04 -7.85
C VAL A 247 -16.04 -12.83 -6.64
N ALA A 248 -15.28 -11.74 -6.65
CA ALA A 248 -14.56 -11.25 -5.48
C ALA A 248 -15.42 -10.22 -4.75
N VAL A 249 -15.62 -10.43 -3.44
CA VAL A 249 -16.44 -9.56 -2.59
C VAL A 249 -15.53 -8.71 -1.72
N ILE A 250 -15.70 -7.39 -1.75
CA ILE A 250 -14.76 -6.45 -1.10
C ILE A 250 -15.55 -5.38 -0.34
N THR A 251 -15.34 -5.31 0.97
CA THR A 251 -16.26 -4.61 1.89
C THR A 251 -15.56 -3.61 2.81
N PRO A 252 -14.79 -2.63 2.30
CA PRO A 252 -14.15 -1.66 3.16
C PRO A 252 -15.17 -0.79 3.94
N GLU A 253 -14.93 -0.63 5.24
CA GLU A 253 -15.65 0.31 6.13
C GLU A 253 -14.82 1.56 6.46
N TRP A 254 -13.73 1.75 5.74
CA TRP A 254 -12.85 2.91 5.80
C TRP A 254 -12.69 3.54 4.42
N GLU A 255 -12.06 4.72 4.35
CA GLU A 255 -11.62 5.31 3.08
C GLU A 255 -10.48 4.46 2.50
N GLU A 256 -10.84 3.42 1.74
CA GLU A 256 -9.88 2.53 1.12
C GLU A 256 -8.91 3.32 0.24
N PRO A 257 -7.59 3.27 0.45
CA PRO A 257 -6.67 4.11 -0.29
C PRO A 257 -6.66 3.82 -1.79
N PHE A 258 -6.88 2.57 -2.19
CA PHE A 258 -6.91 2.20 -3.60
C PHE A 258 -7.82 0.99 -3.89
N GLY A 259 -7.60 -0.14 -3.22
CA GLY A 259 -8.30 -1.39 -3.53
C GLY A 259 -7.48 -2.35 -4.40
N LEU A 260 -6.26 -2.68 -3.97
CA LEU A 260 -5.35 -3.58 -4.70
C LEU A 260 -6.02 -4.93 -5.02
N VAL A 261 -6.77 -5.48 -4.06
CA VAL A 261 -7.52 -6.73 -4.20
C VAL A 261 -8.55 -6.71 -5.34
N SER A 262 -9.07 -5.54 -5.71
CA SER A 262 -9.98 -5.41 -6.86
C SER A 262 -9.25 -5.60 -8.17
N ILE A 263 -8.11 -4.94 -8.36
CA ILE A 263 -7.34 -5.06 -9.62
C ILE A 263 -6.69 -6.44 -9.76
N GLU A 264 -6.34 -7.08 -8.63
CA GLU A 264 -5.89 -8.47 -8.56
C GLU A 264 -7.00 -9.43 -9.02
N ALA A 265 -8.20 -9.31 -8.46
CA ALA A 265 -9.35 -10.13 -8.87
C ALA A 265 -9.75 -9.90 -10.33
N MET A 266 -9.83 -8.64 -10.75
CA MET A 266 -10.18 -8.30 -12.12
C MET A 266 -9.14 -8.84 -13.12
N SER A 267 -7.84 -8.85 -12.78
CA SER A 267 -6.79 -9.42 -13.66
C SER A 267 -6.95 -10.92 -13.90
N CYS A 268 -7.51 -11.63 -12.92
CA CYS A 268 -7.91 -13.02 -13.05
C CYS A 268 -9.21 -13.24 -13.85
N GLY A 269 -9.81 -12.17 -14.37
CA GLY A 269 -11.12 -12.18 -15.00
C GLY A 269 -12.26 -12.39 -14.03
N THR A 270 -12.02 -12.28 -12.72
CA THR A 270 -13.04 -12.47 -11.69
C THR A 270 -13.72 -11.12 -11.43
N PRO A 271 -15.04 -11.00 -11.72
CA PRO A 271 -15.80 -9.79 -11.43
C PRO A 271 -15.73 -9.42 -9.95
N VAL A 272 -15.87 -8.13 -9.67
CA VAL A 272 -15.83 -7.58 -8.31
C VAL A 272 -17.22 -7.09 -7.92
N ALA A 273 -17.64 -7.43 -6.71
CA ALA A 273 -18.78 -6.81 -6.02
C ALA A 273 -18.25 -6.11 -4.78
N ALA A 274 -18.23 -4.78 -4.78
CA ALA A 274 -17.49 -4.04 -3.78
C ALA A 274 -18.17 -2.75 -3.31
N PHE A 275 -17.96 -2.41 -2.04
CA PHE A 275 -18.31 -1.09 -1.53
C PHE A 275 -17.38 -0.02 -2.12
N ALA A 276 -17.96 0.94 -2.82
CA ALA A 276 -17.25 2.04 -3.45
C ALA A 276 -16.99 3.15 -2.43
N ARG A 277 -15.81 3.09 -1.80
CA ARG A 277 -15.36 4.04 -0.77
C ARG A 277 -13.88 4.36 -0.92
N GLY A 278 -13.48 5.61 -0.71
CA GLY A 278 -12.13 6.08 -1.00
C GLY A 278 -11.71 5.82 -2.45
N GLY A 279 -10.45 5.46 -2.66
CA GLY A 279 -9.87 5.07 -3.94
C GLY A 279 -10.50 3.82 -4.57
N MET A 280 -11.25 3.01 -3.82
CA MET A 280 -12.03 1.91 -4.41
C MET A 280 -13.06 2.45 -5.41
N ALA A 281 -13.65 3.63 -5.15
CA ALA A 281 -14.57 4.27 -6.07
C ALA A 281 -13.86 4.61 -7.40
N ASP A 282 -12.65 5.14 -7.35
CA ASP A 282 -11.83 5.45 -8.54
C ASP A 282 -11.57 4.19 -9.39
N VAL A 283 -11.33 3.05 -8.74
CA VAL A 283 -11.09 1.76 -9.44
C VAL A 283 -12.37 1.23 -10.10
N LEU A 284 -13.52 1.35 -9.43
CA LEU A 284 -14.78 0.77 -9.88
C LEU A 284 -15.50 1.61 -10.95
N ASP A 285 -15.43 2.94 -10.87
CA ASP A 285 -16.21 3.87 -11.70
C ASP A 285 -16.02 3.64 -13.21
N ALA A 286 -14.77 3.41 -13.64
CA ALA A 286 -14.44 3.12 -15.04
C ALA A 286 -14.46 1.62 -15.39
N SER A 287 -14.69 0.75 -14.40
CA SER A 287 -14.60 -0.70 -14.57
C SER A 287 -15.90 -1.31 -15.10
N PRO A 288 -15.87 -2.54 -15.65
CA PRO A 288 -17.09 -3.31 -15.96
C PRO A 288 -17.86 -3.80 -14.72
N CYS A 289 -17.35 -3.58 -13.50
CA CYS A 289 -17.91 -4.09 -12.26
C CYS A 289 -18.80 -3.05 -11.56
N PRO A 290 -19.87 -3.47 -10.86
CA PRO A 290 -20.78 -2.54 -10.20
C PRO A 290 -20.13 -1.84 -9.01
N SER A 291 -20.42 -0.53 -8.90
CA SER A 291 -20.15 0.28 -7.72
C SER A 291 -21.32 0.15 -6.74
N VAL A 292 -21.07 -0.37 -5.52
CA VAL A 292 -22.09 -0.53 -4.49
C VAL A 292 -21.89 0.51 -3.39
N GLN A 293 -22.94 1.20 -2.96
CA GLN A 293 -22.87 2.11 -1.83
C GLN A 293 -22.40 1.38 -0.57
N ALA A 294 -21.42 1.96 0.15
CA ALA A 294 -20.87 1.38 1.37
C ALA A 294 -21.95 1.09 2.43
N GLY A 295 -21.85 -0.09 3.06
CA GLY A 295 -22.80 -0.56 4.07
C GLY A 295 -24.12 -1.12 3.53
N ASN A 296 -24.40 -1.00 2.22
CA ASN A 296 -25.62 -1.55 1.64
C ASN A 296 -25.46 -3.04 1.30
N VAL A 297 -25.66 -3.89 2.30
CA VAL A 297 -25.53 -5.36 2.18
C VAL A 297 -26.50 -5.95 1.15
N GLU A 298 -27.72 -5.40 1.01
CA GLU A 298 -28.70 -5.89 0.03
C GLU A 298 -28.28 -5.60 -1.41
N ALA A 299 -27.80 -4.37 -1.67
CA ALA A 299 -27.26 -4.02 -2.97
C ALA A 299 -25.99 -4.84 -3.28
N LEU A 300 -25.17 -5.12 -2.27
CA LEU A 300 -24.01 -6.00 -2.44
C LEU A 300 -24.43 -7.43 -2.79
N ALA A 301 -25.43 -7.99 -2.11
CA ALA A 301 -25.98 -9.30 -2.44
C ALA A 301 -26.53 -9.36 -3.88
N GLN A 302 -27.17 -8.29 -4.34
CA GLN A 302 -27.62 -8.17 -5.72
C GLN A 302 -26.45 -8.13 -6.71
N ALA A 303 -25.41 -7.35 -6.44
CA ALA A 303 -24.19 -7.30 -7.24
C ALA A 303 -23.48 -8.67 -7.31
N ILE A 304 -23.42 -9.42 -6.20
CA ILE A 304 -22.88 -10.78 -6.15
C ILE A 304 -23.69 -11.70 -7.07
N ARG A 305 -25.04 -11.64 -7.04
CA ARG A 305 -25.87 -12.40 -7.97
C ARG A 305 -25.53 -12.02 -9.41
N ASP A 306 -25.59 -10.74 -9.74
CA ASP A 306 -25.49 -10.23 -11.11
C ASP A 306 -24.10 -10.36 -11.74
N SER A 307 -23.07 -10.63 -10.94
CA SER A 307 -21.72 -10.98 -11.40
C SER A 307 -21.68 -12.04 -12.51
N ARG A 308 -22.66 -12.96 -12.55
CA ARG A 308 -22.79 -13.99 -13.61
C ARG A 308 -22.99 -13.45 -15.02
N PHE A 309 -23.43 -12.20 -15.13
CA PHE A 309 -23.68 -11.54 -16.41
C PHE A 309 -22.51 -10.66 -16.87
N ILE A 310 -21.46 -10.54 -16.04
CA ILE A 310 -20.29 -9.73 -16.34
C ILE A 310 -19.31 -10.58 -17.15
N ASP A 311 -18.89 -10.06 -18.30
CA ASP A 311 -17.90 -10.70 -19.16
C ASP A 311 -16.52 -10.69 -18.49
N ARG A 312 -16.05 -11.89 -18.13
CA ARG A 312 -14.77 -12.14 -17.48
C ARG A 312 -13.58 -11.68 -18.33
N ALA A 313 -13.62 -11.88 -19.65
CA ALA A 313 -12.54 -11.49 -20.54
C ALA A 313 -12.44 -9.97 -20.62
N ARG A 314 -13.58 -9.27 -20.63
CA ARG A 314 -13.63 -7.80 -20.57
C ARG A 314 -13.08 -7.26 -19.25
N VAL A 315 -13.40 -7.91 -18.13
CA VAL A 315 -12.87 -7.55 -16.80
C VAL A 315 -11.34 -7.71 -16.75
N ALA A 316 -10.82 -8.84 -17.24
CA ALA A 316 -9.39 -9.08 -17.30
C ALA A 316 -8.67 -8.09 -18.20
N HIS A 317 -9.20 -7.84 -19.40
CA HIS A 317 -8.64 -6.87 -20.32
C HIS A 317 -8.56 -5.46 -19.70
N TYR A 318 -9.63 -5.01 -19.05
CA TYR A 318 -9.65 -3.71 -18.36
C TYR A 318 -8.54 -3.60 -17.31
N ALA A 319 -8.37 -4.63 -16.47
CA ALA A 319 -7.36 -4.59 -15.41
C ALA A 319 -5.92 -4.54 -15.97
N ARG A 320 -5.62 -5.33 -17.01
CA ARG A 320 -4.28 -5.36 -17.61
C ARG A 320 -3.90 -4.05 -18.28
N GLU A 321 -4.86 -3.48 -19.01
CA GLU A 321 -4.63 -2.24 -19.76
C GLU A 321 -4.36 -1.06 -18.81
N ASN A 322 -5.13 -0.96 -17.72
CA ASN A 322 -5.08 0.21 -16.83
C ASN A 322 -4.07 0.06 -15.67
N TYR A 323 -3.86 -1.17 -15.19
CA TYR A 323 -3.10 -1.44 -13.95
C TYR A 323 -1.94 -2.42 -14.14
N GLY A 324 -1.56 -2.76 -15.37
CA GLY A 324 -0.41 -3.62 -15.64
C GLY A 324 0.91 -3.05 -15.11
N ILE A 325 1.75 -3.93 -14.54
CA ILE A 325 3.02 -3.56 -13.89
C ILE A 325 4.00 -2.79 -14.79
N ALA A 326 3.99 -3.04 -16.10
CA ALA A 326 4.90 -2.39 -17.04
C ALA A 326 4.65 -0.86 -17.12
N ALA A 327 3.41 -0.45 -17.33
CA ALA A 327 3.04 0.97 -17.41
C ALA A 327 3.24 1.67 -16.06
N PHE A 328 3.00 0.97 -14.96
CA PHE A 328 3.29 1.46 -13.62
C PHE A 328 4.77 1.77 -13.40
N LEU A 329 5.66 0.85 -13.78
CA LEU A 329 7.10 1.09 -13.68
C LEU A 329 7.53 2.26 -14.56
N ASP A 330 7.00 2.37 -15.77
CA ASP A 330 7.36 3.47 -16.68
C ASP A 330 6.96 4.84 -16.09
N ARG A 331 5.81 4.91 -15.40
CA ARG A 331 5.40 6.11 -14.64
C ARG A 331 6.36 6.44 -13.50
N TYR A 332 6.75 5.46 -12.67
CA TYR A 332 7.71 5.71 -11.58
C TYR A 332 9.10 6.06 -12.10
N LEU A 333 9.59 5.41 -13.15
CA LEU A 333 10.87 5.75 -13.76
C LEU A 333 10.88 7.16 -14.35
N ALA A 334 9.74 7.66 -14.85
CA ALA A 334 9.62 9.06 -15.25
C ALA A 334 9.76 10.01 -14.05
N VAL A 335 9.12 9.70 -12.91
CA VAL A 335 9.29 10.47 -11.67
C VAL A 335 10.74 10.44 -11.19
N TYR A 336 11.38 9.28 -11.21
CA TYR A 336 12.77 9.11 -10.79
C TYR A 336 13.71 9.98 -11.63
N ARG A 337 13.54 9.99 -12.96
CA ARG A 337 14.33 10.85 -13.86
C ARG A 337 14.14 12.33 -13.56
N LYS A 338 12.93 12.78 -13.23
CA LYS A 338 12.65 14.17 -12.83
C LYS A 338 13.41 14.54 -11.56
N VAL A 339 13.35 13.70 -10.53
CA VAL A 339 14.08 13.92 -9.26
C VAL A 339 15.60 13.97 -9.48
N THR A 340 16.14 13.08 -10.30
CA THR A 340 17.58 13.08 -10.63
C THR A 340 18.01 14.32 -11.43
N ALA A 341 17.17 14.80 -12.36
CA ALA A 341 17.44 16.00 -13.14
C ALA A 341 17.47 17.26 -12.25
N GLU A 342 16.45 17.46 -11.41
CA GLU A 342 16.38 18.61 -10.50
C GLU A 342 17.57 18.66 -9.52
N ARG A 343 18.06 17.50 -9.07
CA ARG A 343 19.26 17.41 -8.23
C ARG A 343 20.52 17.83 -8.99
N SER A 344 20.62 17.47 -10.26
CA SER A 344 21.76 17.83 -11.11
C SER A 344 21.83 19.33 -11.37
N ASP A 345 20.68 19.97 -11.59
CA ASP A 345 20.59 21.42 -11.79
C ASP A 345 20.92 22.19 -10.51
N ARG A 346 20.50 21.70 -9.33
CA ARG A 346 20.85 22.30 -8.03
C ARG A 346 22.35 22.21 -7.70
N LYS A 347 23.03 21.13 -8.11
CA LYS A 347 24.49 21.01 -7.97
C LYS A 347 25.26 21.94 -8.93
N LYS A 348 24.64 22.32 -10.06
CA LYS A 348 25.21 23.22 -11.07
C LYS A 348 24.91 24.69 -10.83
N ALA A 349 23.88 25.02 -10.06
CA ALA A 349 23.60 26.39 -9.67
C ALA A 349 24.82 26.97 -8.94
N PRO A 350 25.42 28.08 -9.43
CA PRO A 350 26.52 28.72 -8.72
C PRO A 350 26.02 29.07 -7.32
N VAL A 351 26.83 28.79 -6.30
CA VAL A 351 26.60 29.32 -4.96
C VAL A 351 26.67 30.83 -5.10
N THR A 352 25.54 31.49 -5.27
CA THR A 352 25.48 32.94 -5.27
C THR A 352 25.93 33.36 -3.88
N THR A 353 27.13 33.94 -3.78
CA THR A 353 27.74 34.47 -2.56
C THR A 353 26.98 35.74 -2.14
N GLY A 354 25.69 35.57 -1.82
CA GLY A 354 24.72 36.64 -1.68
C GLY A 354 23.82 36.46 -0.47
N ILE A 355 24.26 35.74 0.57
CA ILE A 355 23.67 35.81 1.92
C ILE A 355 24.81 35.65 2.94
N VAL A 356 25.74 36.61 2.96
CA VAL A 356 26.48 36.96 4.17
C VAL A 356 26.06 38.38 4.55
N SER A 357 24.79 38.57 4.88
CA SER A 357 24.31 39.82 5.49
C SER A 357 23.02 39.69 6.31
N ARG A 358 22.63 38.47 6.73
CA ARG A 358 21.46 38.28 7.62
C ARG A 358 21.71 37.46 8.89
N ILE A 359 22.96 37.05 9.16
CA ILE A 359 23.36 36.38 10.43
C ILE A 359 24.34 37.27 11.23
N ALA A 360 24.18 38.60 11.13
CA ALA A 360 24.94 39.57 11.94
C ALA A 360 24.03 40.67 12.53
N ALA A 361 22.77 40.34 12.81
CA ALA A 361 21.79 41.26 13.40
C ALA A 361 21.05 40.67 14.62
N PHE A 362 21.64 39.68 15.29
CA PHE A 362 21.13 39.13 16.56
C PHE A 362 22.23 38.99 17.65
N ALA A 363 23.36 39.69 17.47
CA ALA A 363 24.48 39.64 18.41
C ALA A 363 25.02 41.04 18.72
N HIS A 364 24.14 42.02 18.96
CA HIS A 364 24.47 43.28 19.65
C HIS A 364 23.16 43.99 20.03
N GLU A 365 22.66 43.67 21.23
CA GLU A 365 21.63 44.35 22.07
C GLU A 365 20.94 43.21 22.85
N GLU A 366 21.12 42.97 24.15
CA GLU A 366 21.61 43.81 25.23
C GLU A 366 22.37 42.92 26.24
N ALA A 367 23.69 43.03 26.24
CA ALA A 367 24.47 42.82 27.44
C ALA A 367 24.78 44.21 28.01
N GLN A 368 24.04 44.57 29.07
CA GLN A 368 24.38 45.53 30.13
C GLN A 368 24.37 47.04 29.83
N PRO A 369 24.14 47.90 30.83
CA PRO A 369 24.20 47.67 32.29
C PRO A 369 22.87 47.52 33.03
#